data_AF-C5LVJ0-F1
#
_entry.id   AF-C5LVJ0-F1
#
_cell.length_a   1.000
_cell.length_b   1.000
_cell.length_c   1.000
_cell.angle_alpha   90.00
_cell.angle_beta   90.00
_cell.angle_gamma   90.00
#
_symmetry.space_group_name_H-M   'P 1'
#
loop_
_entity.id
_entity.type
_entity.pdbx_description
1 polymer ?
#
loop_
_entity_poly.entity_id
_entity_poly.type
_entity_poly.pdbx_seq_one_letter_code
_entity_poly.pdbx_strand_id
1 'polypeptide(L)'
;MVGISIATCLSCEVIVACNRCRKMRPMVVDFGEATEQRVVACSGKCHTCSLVNNIFAVVEPMFPGSDFTLFRAITESCTILQVVECTLEIRCEECDKAIQARHLRSGYRKQDNCQDCHVKMNLGVGQASVPKPEHFIVAPVVKKQQRKKLTEDPRIIPGKPLPKNGTCKHYRHSYRWLRFPCCGMAYPCDQCHDAAWPDHHAVWAKRMLCGWCATEQNFGPVPCRKCGRPLNKIRTSHWEGGEGCRNTSSMSKNDKKKYAGKNKTVSRKAAAAIMAGGKKKK
;
A
#
# COMPACT_ATOMS: atom_id res chain seq x y z
N MET A 1 -19.07 -25.14 5.15
CA MET A 1 -19.74 -26.26 4.44
C MET A 1 -20.83 -26.81 5.36
N VAL A 2 -21.97 -27.28 4.83
CA VAL A 2 -23.04 -27.94 5.63
C VAL A 2 -23.45 -29.22 4.89
N GLY A 3 -23.60 -30.35 5.58
CA GLY A 3 -23.91 -31.64 4.97
C GLY A 3 -22.77 -32.24 4.15
N ILE A 4 -21.54 -31.74 4.35
CA ILE A 4 -20.31 -32.17 3.66
C ILE A 4 -19.28 -32.54 4.72
N SER A 5 -18.83 -33.79 4.72
CA SER A 5 -17.82 -34.31 5.66
C SER A 5 -16.41 -33.83 5.29
N ILE A 6 -16.03 -34.01 4.02
CA ILE A 6 -14.70 -33.70 3.50
C ILE A 6 -14.83 -33.06 2.12
N ALA A 7 -13.95 -32.10 1.81
CA ALA A 7 -13.75 -31.56 0.47
C ALA A 7 -12.27 -31.55 0.10
N THR A 8 -11.91 -32.08 -1.07
CA THR A 8 -10.53 -32.16 -1.58
C THR A 8 -10.42 -31.49 -2.94
N CYS A 9 -9.34 -30.75 -3.18
CA CYS A 9 -9.12 -30.11 -4.48
C CYS A 9 -8.60 -31.13 -5.49
N LEU A 10 -9.34 -31.35 -6.59
CA LEU A 10 -8.93 -32.21 -7.69
C LEU A 10 -8.10 -31.44 -8.72
N SER A 11 -8.50 -30.21 -9.03
CA SER A 11 -7.72 -29.35 -9.93
C SER A 11 -8.03 -27.88 -9.69
N CYS A 12 -7.06 -27.00 -9.98
CA CYS A 12 -7.27 -25.57 -9.95
C CYS A 12 -6.48 -24.84 -11.02
N GLU A 13 -7.11 -23.84 -11.64
CA GLU A 13 -6.43 -22.89 -12.51
C GLU A 13 -5.91 -21.71 -11.68
N VAL A 14 -4.62 -21.44 -11.79
CA VAL A 14 -3.95 -20.35 -11.09
C VAL A 14 -3.30 -19.38 -12.07
N ILE A 15 -3.36 -18.08 -11.77
CA ILE A 15 -2.56 -17.08 -12.47
C ILE A 15 -1.20 -17.00 -11.81
N VAL A 16 -0.14 -17.22 -12.59
CA VAL A 16 1.24 -17.04 -12.15
C VAL A 16 1.88 -15.84 -12.83
N ALA A 17 2.75 -15.13 -12.11
CA ALA A 17 3.69 -14.17 -12.70
C ALA A 17 5.09 -14.76 -12.79
N CYS A 18 5.73 -14.64 -13.95
CA CYS A 18 7.13 -15.01 -14.12
C CYS A 18 8.05 -14.10 -13.30
N ASN A 19 9.00 -14.66 -12.54
CA ASN A 19 9.92 -13.87 -11.71
C ASN A 19 10.92 -13.05 -12.53
N ARG A 20 11.20 -13.45 -13.78
CA ARG A 20 12.12 -12.76 -14.69
C ARG A 20 11.46 -11.59 -15.42
N CYS A 21 10.37 -11.84 -16.15
CA CYS A 21 9.75 -10.83 -17.03
C CYS A 21 8.45 -10.22 -16.47
N ARG A 22 7.96 -10.71 -15.32
CA ARG A 22 6.70 -10.28 -14.68
C ARG A 22 5.43 -10.46 -15.51
N LYS A 23 5.51 -11.12 -16.67
CA LYS A 23 4.33 -11.48 -17.46
C LYS A 23 3.52 -12.56 -16.75
N MET A 24 2.21 -12.35 -16.74
CA MET A 24 1.24 -13.24 -16.11
C MET A 24 0.77 -14.28 -17.12
N ARG A 25 0.47 -15.49 -16.64
CA ARG A 25 -0.15 -16.54 -17.43
C ARG A 25 -0.93 -17.51 -16.55
N PRO A 26 -1.98 -18.17 -17.06
CA PRO A 26 -2.61 -19.27 -16.36
C PRO A 26 -1.70 -20.51 -16.34
N MET A 27 -1.84 -21.31 -15.28
CA MET A 27 -1.31 -22.67 -15.12
C MET A 27 -2.37 -23.51 -14.42
N VAL A 28 -2.54 -24.76 -14.84
CA VAL A 28 -3.45 -25.71 -14.20
C VAL A 28 -2.64 -26.60 -13.28
N VAL A 29 -2.99 -26.62 -11.99
CA VAL A 29 -2.48 -27.60 -11.02
C VAL A 29 -3.50 -28.71 -10.93
N ASP A 30 -3.14 -29.88 -11.43
CA ASP A 30 -4.01 -31.06 -11.48
C ASP A 30 -3.56 -32.07 -10.43
N PHE A 31 -4.32 -32.18 -9.34
CA PHE A 31 -4.08 -33.13 -8.25
C PHE A 31 -4.56 -34.54 -8.58
N GLY A 32 -5.31 -34.71 -9.68
CA GLY A 32 -5.92 -35.97 -10.04
C GLY A 32 -7.02 -36.40 -9.07
N GLU A 33 -7.49 -37.64 -9.25
CA GLU A 33 -8.29 -38.31 -8.23
C GLU A 33 -7.42 -38.58 -6.99
N ALA A 34 -8.01 -38.78 -5.82
CA ALA A 34 -7.32 -38.88 -4.52
C ALA A 34 -6.44 -40.14 -4.35
N THR A 35 -5.61 -40.48 -5.34
CA THR A 35 -4.73 -41.64 -5.38
C THR A 35 -3.34 -41.26 -4.87
N GLU A 36 -3.19 -41.32 -3.54
CA GLU A 36 -1.93 -41.46 -2.75
C GLU A 36 -0.81 -40.39 -2.91
N GLN A 37 -0.69 -39.74 -4.07
CA GLN A 37 0.30 -38.73 -4.37
C GLN A 37 -0.21 -37.38 -3.90
N ARG A 38 0.11 -37.07 -2.65
CA ARG A 38 -0.19 -35.76 -2.05
C ARG A 38 0.52 -34.60 -2.73
N VAL A 39 1.56 -34.84 -3.54
CA VAL A 39 2.41 -33.81 -4.16
C VAL A 39 2.28 -33.87 -5.68
N VAL A 40 1.96 -32.73 -6.29
CA VAL A 40 1.89 -32.56 -7.74
C VAL A 40 2.88 -31.53 -8.22
N ALA A 41 3.57 -31.85 -9.32
CA ALA A 41 4.46 -30.94 -10.02
C ALA A 41 3.81 -30.46 -11.32
N CYS A 42 3.60 -29.15 -11.44
CA CYS A 42 3.16 -28.50 -12.67
C CYS A 42 4.29 -27.61 -13.20
N SER A 43 4.67 -27.81 -14.46
CA SER A 43 5.72 -27.02 -15.11
C SER A 43 5.21 -26.38 -16.41
N GLY A 44 5.72 -25.21 -16.75
CA GLY A 44 5.47 -24.61 -18.05
C GLY A 44 6.42 -23.49 -18.40
N LYS A 45 6.69 -23.30 -19.69
CA LYS A 45 7.60 -22.27 -20.19
C LYS A 45 6.89 -20.91 -20.26
N CYS A 46 7.57 -19.87 -19.79
CA CYS A 46 7.11 -18.51 -19.99
C CYS A 46 7.24 -18.11 -21.47
N HIS A 47 6.13 -17.76 -22.12
CA HIS A 47 6.10 -17.36 -23.54
C HIS A 47 7.00 -16.17 -23.88
N THR A 48 7.31 -15.30 -22.92
CA THR A 48 8.08 -14.07 -23.17
C THR A 48 9.60 -14.25 -22.99
N CYS A 49 10.04 -15.07 -22.03
CA CYS A 49 11.46 -15.19 -21.69
C CYS A 49 11.97 -16.63 -21.62
N SER A 50 11.13 -17.58 -22.02
CA SER A 50 11.36 -19.03 -22.05
C SER A 50 11.79 -19.66 -20.72
N LEU A 51 11.76 -18.90 -19.62
CA LEU A 51 12.04 -19.42 -18.29
C LEU A 51 10.95 -20.41 -17.89
N VAL A 52 11.36 -21.59 -17.43
CA VAL A 52 10.45 -22.61 -16.90
C VAL A 52 9.93 -22.14 -15.55
N ASN A 53 8.61 -22.13 -15.39
CA ASN A 53 7.92 -21.90 -14.14
C ASN A 53 7.47 -23.26 -13.59
N ASN A 54 7.87 -23.58 -12.35
CA ASN A 54 7.45 -24.80 -11.68
C ASN A 54 6.58 -24.46 -10.47
N ILE A 55 5.57 -25.28 -10.23
CA ILE A 55 4.74 -25.30 -9.03
C ILE A 55 4.78 -26.72 -8.49
N PHE A 56 5.19 -26.88 -7.24
CA PHE A 56 5.07 -28.12 -6.47
C PHE A 56 3.99 -27.89 -5.43
N ALA A 57 2.84 -28.53 -5.59
CA ALA A 57 1.67 -28.30 -4.77
C ALA A 57 1.28 -29.55 -3.98
N VAL A 58 0.79 -29.35 -2.76
CA VAL A 58 0.28 -30.38 -1.87
C VAL A 58 -1.16 -30.07 -1.54
N VAL A 59 -2.08 -30.97 -1.90
CA VAL A 59 -3.50 -30.81 -1.59
C VAL A 59 -3.76 -31.00 -0.10
N GLU A 60 -4.62 -30.18 0.48
CA GLU A 60 -5.09 -30.36 1.87
C GLU A 60 -6.58 -30.70 1.89
N PRO A 61 -7.00 -31.78 2.57
CA PRO A 61 -8.41 -32.07 2.76
C PRO A 61 -9.05 -31.02 3.69
N MET A 62 -10.18 -30.48 3.27
CA MET A 62 -10.97 -29.51 4.03
C MET A 62 -12.12 -30.22 4.72
N PHE A 63 -12.34 -29.93 6.00
CA PHE A 63 -13.41 -30.51 6.79
C PHE A 63 -14.04 -29.41 7.67
N PRO A 64 -15.26 -29.60 8.20
CA PRO A 64 -15.87 -28.63 9.11
C PRO A 64 -14.94 -28.26 10.27
N GLY A 65 -14.54 -26.99 10.35
CA GLY A 65 -13.63 -26.48 11.39
C GLY A 65 -12.15 -26.36 10.97
N SER A 66 -11.76 -26.78 9.76
CA SER A 66 -10.40 -26.53 9.25
C SER A 66 -10.26 -25.13 8.64
N ASP A 67 -9.02 -24.75 8.29
CA ASP A 67 -8.70 -23.44 7.68
C ASP A 67 -9.15 -23.30 6.20
N PHE A 68 -9.83 -24.32 5.65
CA PHE A 68 -10.30 -24.37 4.25
C PHE A 68 -9.22 -24.07 3.19
N THR A 69 -7.98 -24.49 3.46
CA THR A 69 -6.85 -24.39 2.51
C THR A 69 -7.03 -25.37 1.35
N LEU A 70 -6.97 -24.87 0.11
CA LEU A 70 -7.07 -25.71 -1.09
C LEU A 70 -5.82 -26.59 -1.28
N PHE A 71 -4.65 -25.96 -1.22
CA PHE A 71 -3.35 -26.60 -1.36
C PHE A 71 -2.24 -25.67 -0.82
N ARG A 72 -1.11 -26.26 -0.45
CA ARG A 72 0.15 -25.54 -0.20
C ARG A 72 1.05 -25.69 -1.40
N ALA A 73 1.77 -24.64 -1.80
CA ALA A 73 2.66 -24.72 -2.95
C ALA A 73 4.03 -24.10 -2.72
N ILE A 74 5.04 -24.73 -3.30
CA ILE A 74 6.39 -24.22 -3.50
C ILE A 74 6.52 -23.89 -4.98
N THR A 75 6.93 -22.65 -5.29
CA THR A 75 7.05 -22.18 -6.67
C THR A 75 8.51 -21.91 -7.04
N GLU A 76 8.94 -22.35 -8.21
CA GLU A 76 10.23 -21.97 -8.77
C GLU A 76 10.04 -21.06 -9.99
N SER A 77 10.82 -19.99 -10.06
CA SER A 77 10.81 -19.02 -11.18
C SER A 77 9.46 -18.35 -11.49
N CYS A 78 8.44 -18.54 -10.64
CA CYS A 78 7.14 -17.87 -10.71
C CYS A 78 6.62 -17.49 -9.32
N THR A 79 5.50 -16.79 -9.28
CA THR A 79 4.70 -16.50 -8.09
C THR A 79 3.24 -16.68 -8.43
N ILE A 80 2.49 -17.46 -7.65
CA ILE A 80 1.03 -17.57 -7.78
C ILE A 80 0.41 -16.26 -7.28
N LEU A 81 -0.48 -15.67 -8.07
CA LEU A 81 -1.16 -14.41 -7.76
C LEU A 81 -2.63 -14.62 -7.38
N GLN A 82 -3.29 -15.56 -8.05
CA GLN A 82 -4.73 -15.74 -7.92
C GLN A 82 -5.11 -17.18 -8.27
N VAL A 83 -6.12 -17.71 -7.59
CA VAL A 83 -6.87 -18.90 -8.00
C VAL A 83 -8.09 -18.42 -8.78
N VAL A 84 -8.25 -18.90 -10.02
CA VAL A 84 -9.32 -18.49 -10.93
C VAL A 84 -10.54 -19.38 -10.74
N GLU A 85 -10.32 -20.69 -10.87
CA GLU A 85 -11.35 -21.72 -10.86
C GLU A 85 -10.80 -23.00 -10.24
N CYS A 86 -11.62 -23.72 -9.49
CA CYS A 86 -11.26 -25.03 -8.97
C CYS A 86 -12.36 -26.07 -9.15
N THR A 87 -11.93 -27.33 -9.16
CA THR A 87 -12.79 -28.51 -9.07
C THR A 87 -12.51 -29.19 -7.74
N LEU A 88 -13.56 -29.41 -6.95
CA LEU A 88 -13.48 -30.11 -5.68
C LEU A 88 -14.22 -31.43 -5.74
N GLU A 89 -13.69 -32.47 -5.10
CA GLU A 89 -14.47 -33.61 -4.67
C GLU A 89 -15.01 -33.31 -3.27
N ILE A 90 -16.33 -33.38 -3.10
CA ILE A 90 -17.01 -33.22 -1.81
C ILE A 90 -17.67 -34.53 -1.42
N ARG A 91 -17.59 -34.91 -0.15
CA ARG A 91 -18.22 -36.12 0.38
C ARG A 91 -19.42 -35.77 1.24
N CYS A 92 -20.53 -36.46 1.02
CA CYS A 92 -21.73 -36.29 1.83
C CYS A 92 -21.47 -36.74 3.28
N GLU A 93 -21.95 -35.97 4.24
CA GLU A 93 -21.79 -36.29 5.67
C GLU A 93 -22.55 -37.55 6.10
N GLU A 94 -23.67 -37.85 5.45
CA GLU A 94 -24.56 -38.95 5.86
C GLU A 94 -24.20 -40.29 5.18
N CYS A 95 -23.89 -40.27 3.88
CA CYS A 95 -23.69 -41.49 3.09
C CYS A 95 -22.29 -41.63 2.48
N ASP A 96 -21.36 -40.71 2.79
CA ASP A 96 -19.99 -40.64 2.27
C ASP A 96 -19.86 -40.61 0.73
N LYS A 97 -20.96 -40.38 0.00
CA LYS A 97 -20.89 -40.29 -1.46
C LYS A 97 -20.01 -39.13 -1.89
N ALA A 98 -19.01 -39.42 -2.73
CA ALA A 98 -18.21 -38.43 -3.43
C ALA A 98 -18.98 -37.79 -4.59
N ILE A 99 -18.95 -36.46 -4.64
CA ILE A 99 -19.60 -35.62 -5.66
C ILE A 99 -18.55 -34.63 -6.17
N GLN A 100 -18.46 -34.44 -7.49
CA GLN A 100 -17.54 -33.46 -8.07
C GLN A 100 -18.24 -32.11 -8.27
N ALA A 101 -17.77 -31.10 -7.54
CA ALA A 101 -18.17 -29.72 -7.69
C ALA A 101 -17.19 -29.00 -8.63
N ARG A 102 -17.60 -28.81 -9.89
CA ARG A 102 -16.79 -28.21 -10.97
C ARG A 102 -17.06 -26.72 -11.14
N HIS A 103 -16.14 -26.03 -11.80
CA HIS A 103 -16.25 -24.61 -12.16
C HIS A 103 -16.47 -23.67 -10.98
N LEU A 104 -15.85 -23.99 -9.85
CA LEU A 104 -15.99 -23.20 -8.63
C LEU A 104 -15.09 -21.98 -8.70
N ARG A 105 -15.71 -20.80 -8.68
CA ARG A 105 -15.02 -19.50 -8.70
C ARG A 105 -15.26 -18.77 -7.39
N SER A 106 -14.47 -17.74 -7.15
CA SER A 106 -14.67 -16.88 -5.98
C SER A 106 -16.09 -16.31 -5.96
N GLY A 107 -16.75 -16.37 -4.79
CA GLY A 107 -18.13 -15.95 -4.62
C GLY A 107 -19.18 -17.00 -5.02
N TYR A 108 -18.76 -18.19 -5.45
CA TYR A 108 -19.68 -19.29 -5.73
C TYR A 108 -20.44 -19.69 -4.46
N ARG A 109 -21.75 -19.86 -4.58
CA ARG A 109 -22.58 -20.44 -3.53
C ARG A 109 -23.65 -21.28 -4.19
N LYS A 110 -23.72 -22.55 -3.81
CA LYS A 110 -24.77 -23.46 -4.25
C LYS A 110 -25.28 -24.26 -3.06
N GLN A 111 -26.59 -24.36 -3.01
CA GLN A 111 -27.32 -25.31 -2.20
C GLN A 111 -27.84 -26.39 -3.14
N ASP A 112 -27.52 -27.64 -2.83
CA ASP A 112 -28.01 -28.80 -3.57
C ASP A 112 -28.30 -29.93 -2.59
N ASN A 113 -28.93 -31.00 -3.05
CA ASN A 113 -29.13 -32.19 -2.24
C ASN A 113 -28.17 -33.30 -2.68
N CYS A 114 -27.77 -34.18 -1.77
CA CYS A 114 -27.06 -35.39 -2.12
C CYS A 114 -27.91 -36.21 -3.12
N GLN A 115 -27.28 -36.75 -4.17
CA GLN A 115 -27.98 -37.55 -5.17
C GLN A 115 -28.39 -38.94 -4.67
N ASP A 116 -27.76 -39.43 -3.60
CA ASP A 116 -28.03 -40.75 -3.02
C ASP A 116 -28.96 -40.68 -1.79
N CYS A 117 -28.67 -39.83 -0.80
CA CYS A 117 -29.47 -39.76 0.44
C CYS A 117 -30.38 -38.52 0.55
N HIS A 118 -30.34 -37.61 -0.44
CA HIS A 118 -31.16 -36.39 -0.51
C HIS A 118 -31.00 -35.39 0.65
N VAL A 119 -30.01 -35.58 1.53
CA VAL A 119 -29.65 -34.60 2.57
C VAL A 119 -29.16 -33.30 1.91
N LYS A 120 -29.54 -32.16 2.49
CA LYS A 120 -29.14 -30.84 2.00
C LYS A 120 -27.65 -30.62 2.19
N MET A 121 -26.99 -30.21 1.12
CA MET A 121 -25.57 -29.87 1.06
C MET A 121 -25.40 -28.40 0.66
N ASN A 122 -24.57 -27.67 1.39
CA ASN A 122 -24.24 -26.28 1.08
C ASN A 122 -22.73 -26.11 0.87
N LEU A 123 -22.36 -25.73 -0.36
CA LEU A 123 -21.00 -25.37 -0.72
C LEU A 123 -20.93 -23.88 -1.06
N GLY A 124 -20.05 -23.17 -0.37
CA GLY A 124 -19.74 -21.77 -0.64
C GLY A 124 -18.24 -21.58 -0.76
N VAL A 125 -17.79 -20.91 -1.82
CA VAL A 125 -16.40 -20.55 -2.05
C VAL A 125 -16.25 -19.05 -1.87
N GLY A 126 -15.47 -18.66 -0.86
CA GLY A 126 -15.15 -17.26 -0.56
C GLY A 126 -14.16 -16.64 -1.56
N GLN A 127 -13.50 -15.57 -1.15
CA GLN A 127 -12.33 -15.07 -1.86
C GLN A 127 -11.12 -15.94 -1.53
N ALA A 128 -10.61 -16.65 -2.54
CA ALA A 128 -9.35 -17.37 -2.42
C ALA A 128 -8.21 -16.35 -2.28
N SER A 129 -7.60 -16.31 -1.10
CA SER A 129 -6.43 -15.48 -0.85
C SER A 129 -5.16 -16.29 -1.06
N VAL A 130 -4.25 -15.80 -1.88
CA VAL A 130 -2.87 -16.29 -1.89
C VAL A 130 -2.12 -15.45 -0.86
N PRO A 131 -1.75 -16.00 0.31
CA PRO A 131 -0.96 -15.26 1.26
C PRO A 131 0.33 -14.81 0.55
N LYS A 132 0.70 -13.54 0.74
CA LYS A 132 2.01 -13.07 0.27
C LYS A 132 3.04 -14.02 0.86
N PRO A 133 4.04 -14.49 0.09
CA PRO A 133 5.03 -15.40 0.61
C PRO A 133 5.62 -14.78 1.88
N GLU A 134 5.25 -15.34 3.02
CA GLU A 134 6.02 -15.15 4.23
C GLU A 134 7.38 -15.74 3.90
N HIS A 135 8.43 -14.94 4.09
CA HIS A 135 9.77 -15.35 3.75
C HIS A 135 10.11 -16.56 4.62
N PHE A 136 9.88 -17.78 4.14
CA PHE A 136 10.53 -18.98 4.65
C PHE A 136 11.99 -18.84 4.27
N ILE A 137 12.77 -18.32 5.23
CA ILE A 137 14.21 -18.20 5.15
C ILE A 137 14.77 -19.63 5.19
N VAL A 138 14.78 -20.32 4.05
CA VAL A 138 15.83 -21.31 3.79
C VAL A 138 16.88 -20.53 3.03
N ALA A 139 17.87 -20.02 3.76
CA ALA A 139 18.90 -19.16 3.22
C ALA A 139 19.66 -19.86 2.07
N PRO A 140 19.58 -19.37 0.82
CA PRO A 140 20.68 -19.56 -0.09
C PRO A 140 21.64 -18.39 0.10
N VAL A 141 22.94 -18.67 0.21
CA VAL A 141 24.00 -17.66 0.19
C VAL A 141 23.98 -16.97 -1.18
N VAL A 142 23.12 -15.97 -1.33
CA VAL A 142 23.02 -15.16 -2.54
C VAL A 142 23.04 -13.71 -2.08
N LYS A 143 24.14 -13.04 -2.44
CA LYS A 143 24.45 -11.65 -2.14
C LYS A 143 23.19 -10.80 -2.28
N LYS A 144 22.77 -10.16 -1.18
CA LYS A 144 21.71 -9.14 -1.12
C LYS A 144 21.79 -8.31 -2.40
N GLN A 145 20.86 -8.52 -3.33
CA GLN A 145 20.56 -7.50 -4.31
C GLN A 145 19.99 -6.36 -3.48
N GLN A 146 20.85 -5.38 -3.24
CA GLN A 146 20.50 -4.14 -2.58
C GLN A 146 19.19 -3.69 -3.22
N ARG A 147 18.13 -3.54 -2.40
CA ARG A 147 17.04 -2.61 -2.73
C ARG A 147 17.73 -1.45 -3.42
N LYS A 148 17.44 -1.17 -4.71
CA LYS A 148 17.98 0.01 -5.38
C LYS A 148 17.78 1.13 -4.37
N LYS A 149 18.88 1.57 -3.76
CA LYS A 149 18.84 2.63 -2.75
C LYS A 149 18.16 3.73 -3.53
N LEU A 150 16.95 4.12 -3.13
CA LEU A 150 16.36 5.36 -3.61
C LEU A 150 17.50 6.35 -3.48
N THR A 151 17.97 6.89 -4.61
CA THR A 151 19.14 7.76 -4.66
C THR A 151 18.94 8.76 -3.54
N GLU A 152 19.75 8.63 -2.50
CA GLU A 152 19.70 9.55 -1.38
C GLU A 152 20.18 10.86 -1.97
N ASP A 153 19.24 11.76 -2.26
CA ASP A 153 19.54 13.06 -2.82
C ASP A 153 20.57 13.71 -1.89
N PRO A 154 21.82 13.94 -2.33
CA PRO A 154 22.89 14.45 -1.47
C PRO A 154 22.54 15.80 -0.84
N ARG A 155 21.55 16.50 -1.39
CA ARG A 155 21.05 17.80 -0.92
C ARG A 155 20.18 17.69 0.33
N ILE A 156 19.76 16.48 0.71
CA ILE A 156 18.80 16.25 1.79
C ILE A 156 19.48 15.52 2.93
N ILE A 157 19.81 16.29 3.98
CA ILE A 157 20.38 15.75 5.21
C ILE A 157 19.26 15.58 6.25
N PRO A 158 18.90 14.35 6.64
CA PRO A 158 17.89 14.11 7.67
C PRO A 158 18.21 14.87 8.95
N GLY A 159 17.22 15.58 9.52
CA GLY A 159 17.37 16.37 10.74
C GLY A 159 17.71 17.84 10.51
N LYS A 160 18.16 18.25 9.33
CA LYS A 160 18.36 19.66 8.97
C LYS A 160 17.15 20.22 8.22
N PRO A 161 16.87 21.53 8.32
CA PRO A 161 15.81 22.15 7.54
C PRO A 161 16.15 22.15 6.05
N LEU A 162 15.13 21.95 5.22
CA LEU A 162 15.23 22.11 3.77
C LEU A 162 15.37 23.59 3.40
N PRO A 163 15.89 23.93 2.20
CA PRO A 163 15.95 25.30 1.73
C PRO A 163 14.61 26.02 1.88
N LYS A 164 14.63 27.22 2.48
CA LYS A 164 13.43 28.02 2.79
C LYS A 164 12.33 27.23 3.54
N ASN A 165 12.73 26.31 4.41
CA ASN A 165 11.85 25.41 5.16
C ASN A 165 10.88 24.62 4.26
N GLY A 166 11.31 24.27 3.05
CA GLY A 166 10.50 23.49 2.11
C GLY A 166 9.58 24.33 1.20
N THR A 167 9.56 25.66 1.34
CA THR A 167 8.71 26.53 0.52
C THR A 167 9.32 26.85 -0.84
N CYS A 168 8.47 27.14 -1.84
CA CYS A 168 8.89 27.63 -3.15
C CYS A 168 8.09 28.85 -3.59
N LYS A 169 8.42 29.41 -4.76
CA LYS A 169 7.70 30.56 -5.34
C LYS A 169 6.23 30.24 -5.61
N HIS A 170 5.94 29.01 -6.06
CA HIS A 170 4.59 28.52 -6.38
C HIS A 170 3.76 28.28 -5.11
N TYR A 171 4.36 27.68 -4.08
CA TYR A 171 3.67 27.32 -2.83
C TYR A 171 4.41 27.88 -1.61
N ARG A 172 4.13 29.15 -1.30
CA ARG A 172 4.74 29.89 -0.17
C ARG A 172 4.32 29.40 1.21
N HIS A 173 3.24 28.61 1.27
CA HIS A 173 2.64 28.10 2.50
C HIS A 173 2.71 26.56 2.61
N SER A 174 3.46 25.93 1.71
CA SER A 174 3.81 24.51 1.74
C SER A 174 5.20 24.38 2.34
N TYR A 175 5.31 23.76 3.50
CA TYR A 175 6.58 23.49 4.16
C TYR A 175 7.00 22.04 3.96
N ARG A 176 6.72 21.50 2.78
CA ARG A 176 6.96 20.10 2.42
C ARG A 176 7.56 20.01 1.03
N TRP A 177 8.48 19.07 0.86
CA TRP A 177 8.90 18.60 -0.46
C TRP A 177 8.19 17.30 -0.77
N LEU A 178 7.93 17.05 -2.05
CA LEU A 178 7.31 15.85 -2.59
C LEU A 178 8.39 14.96 -3.17
N ARG A 179 8.39 13.68 -2.80
CA ARG A 179 9.22 12.68 -3.47
C ARG A 179 8.44 12.09 -4.64
N PHE A 180 8.91 12.37 -5.85
CA PHE A 180 8.25 11.96 -7.08
C PHE A 180 8.66 10.53 -7.43
N PRO A 181 7.71 9.62 -7.70
CA PRO A 181 8.02 8.22 -8.01
C PRO A 181 8.62 8.02 -9.40
N CYS A 182 8.49 9.00 -10.30
CA CYS A 182 9.06 8.95 -11.65
C CYS A 182 10.60 8.96 -11.64
N CYS A 183 11.21 9.84 -10.85
CA CYS A 183 12.66 10.03 -10.80
C CYS A 183 13.28 9.73 -9.42
N GLY A 184 12.45 9.54 -8.38
CA GLY A 184 12.90 9.34 -7.00
C GLY A 184 13.40 10.60 -6.29
N MET A 185 13.53 11.72 -7.00
CA MET A 185 14.00 13.00 -6.47
C MET A 185 12.90 13.74 -5.70
N ALA A 186 13.31 14.68 -4.85
CA ALA A 186 12.38 15.48 -4.07
C ALA A 186 12.41 16.96 -4.48
N TYR A 187 11.22 17.53 -4.70
CA TYR A 187 11.04 18.94 -5.05
C TYR A 187 9.93 19.56 -4.22
N PRO A 188 9.94 20.89 -3.99
CA PRO A 188 8.89 21.57 -3.21
C PRO A 188 7.49 21.46 -3.83
N CYS A 189 7.40 21.31 -5.15
CA CYS A 189 6.14 21.08 -5.86
C CYS A 189 6.37 20.47 -7.25
N ASP A 190 5.27 20.08 -7.88
CA ASP A 190 5.16 19.62 -9.27
C ASP A 190 5.78 20.61 -10.28
N GLN A 191 5.46 21.89 -10.21
CA GLN A 191 6.01 22.90 -11.13
C GLN A 191 7.54 23.05 -10.98
N CYS A 192 8.07 22.86 -9.76
CA CYS A 192 9.51 22.88 -9.52
C CYS A 192 10.20 21.59 -10.00
N HIS A 193 9.48 20.47 -10.02
CA HIS A 193 9.96 19.22 -10.60
C HIS A 193 10.05 19.35 -12.12
N ASP A 194 8.96 19.76 -12.77
CA ASP A 194 8.88 19.84 -14.24
C ASP A 194 9.83 20.90 -14.81
N ALA A 195 10.04 22.01 -14.10
CA ALA A 195 11.04 23.00 -14.49
C ALA A 195 12.50 22.48 -14.40
N ALA A 196 12.76 21.45 -13.57
CA ALA A 196 14.08 20.85 -13.42
C ALA A 196 14.30 19.67 -14.38
N TRP A 197 13.24 19.05 -14.88
CA TRP A 197 13.27 17.88 -15.76
C TRP A 197 12.29 18.04 -16.92
N PRO A 198 12.77 18.43 -18.12
CA PRO A 198 11.92 18.54 -19.30
C PRO A 198 11.49 17.18 -19.87
N ASP A 199 12.22 16.11 -19.54
CA ASP A 199 12.04 14.78 -20.15
C ASP A 199 10.76 14.07 -19.70
N HIS A 200 10.21 14.43 -18.54
CA HIS A 200 8.97 13.85 -18.02
C HIS A 200 8.24 14.77 -17.03
N HIS A 201 6.94 14.57 -16.94
CA HIS A 201 6.09 15.31 -16.01
C HIS A 201 6.01 14.67 -14.62
N ALA A 202 5.68 15.49 -13.64
CA ALA A 202 5.45 15.11 -12.26
C ALA A 202 4.34 14.04 -12.13
N VAL A 203 4.72 12.86 -11.65
CA VAL A 203 3.75 11.82 -11.25
C VAL A 203 3.36 12.02 -9.78
N TRP A 204 2.10 11.74 -9.42
CA TRP A 204 1.59 11.93 -8.06
C TRP A 204 2.49 11.31 -6.99
N ALA A 205 2.96 12.15 -6.06
CA ALA A 205 3.86 11.75 -4.99
C ALA A 205 3.12 11.03 -3.85
N LYS A 206 3.61 9.84 -3.47
CA LYS A 206 3.10 9.05 -2.33
C LYS A 206 3.82 9.38 -1.00
N ARG A 207 4.99 10.02 -1.07
CA ARG A 207 5.83 10.40 0.07
C ARG A 207 6.18 11.88 0.03
N MET A 208 6.35 12.49 1.20
CA MET A 208 6.73 13.89 1.36
C MET A 208 7.81 14.04 2.43
N LEU A 209 8.67 15.04 2.30
CA LEU A 209 9.69 15.39 3.27
C LEU A 209 9.30 16.64 4.03
N CYS A 210 9.57 16.60 5.33
CA CYS A 210 9.37 17.73 6.22
C CYS A 210 10.34 18.87 5.93
N GLY A 211 9.82 20.09 5.75
CA GLY A 211 10.61 21.30 5.51
C GLY A 211 11.54 21.70 6.66
N TRP A 212 11.22 21.33 7.91
CA TRP A 212 12.01 21.72 9.08
C TRP A 212 13.09 20.72 9.49
N CYS A 213 12.87 19.44 9.23
CA CYS A 213 13.77 18.39 9.72
C CYS A 213 14.07 17.30 8.68
N ALA A 214 13.73 17.56 7.40
CA ALA A 214 13.95 16.68 6.26
C ALA A 214 13.47 15.22 6.46
N THR A 215 12.56 15.00 7.41
CA THR A 215 12.05 13.67 7.72
C THR A 215 10.99 13.28 6.71
N GLU A 216 11.17 12.11 6.11
CA GLU A 216 10.30 11.63 5.05
C GLU A 216 9.12 10.83 5.59
N GLN A 217 7.89 11.19 5.23
CA GLN A 217 6.64 10.57 5.66
C GLN A 217 5.65 10.37 4.52
N ASN A 218 4.57 9.63 4.77
CA ASN A 218 3.50 9.45 3.79
C ASN A 218 2.87 10.81 3.45
N PHE A 219 2.50 10.97 2.18
CA PHE A 219 1.81 12.17 1.73
C PHE A 219 0.43 12.27 2.40
N GLY A 220 0.11 13.45 2.95
CA GLY A 220 -1.18 13.73 3.56
C GLY A 220 -1.20 15.06 4.34
N PRO A 221 -2.36 15.54 4.79
CA PRO A 221 -2.50 16.76 5.58
C PRO A 221 -2.12 16.56 7.06
N VAL A 222 -1.07 15.79 7.32
CA VAL A 222 -0.62 15.43 8.67
C VAL A 222 0.62 16.25 9.06
N PRO A 223 0.77 16.61 10.35
CA PRO A 223 1.98 17.25 10.84
C PRO A 223 3.20 16.33 10.69
N CYS A 224 4.40 16.89 10.85
CA CYS A 224 5.60 16.09 10.79
C CYS A 224 5.66 15.07 11.94
N ARG A 225 5.83 13.79 11.64
CA ARG A 225 5.90 12.73 12.67
C ARG A 225 7.08 12.85 13.63
N LYS A 226 8.15 13.57 13.25
CA LYS A 226 9.37 13.72 14.06
C LYS A 226 9.39 15.02 14.86
N CYS A 227 9.08 16.15 14.23
CA CYS A 227 9.15 17.47 14.89
C CYS A 227 7.78 18.07 15.25
N GLY A 228 6.67 17.40 14.92
CA GLY A 228 5.31 17.85 15.23
C GLY A 228 4.83 19.08 14.46
N ARG A 229 5.70 19.77 13.70
CA ARG A 229 5.35 21.01 13.00
C ARG A 229 4.39 20.75 11.81
N PRO A 230 3.46 21.68 11.55
CA PRO A 230 2.41 21.49 10.55
C PRO A 230 2.87 21.82 9.13
N LEU A 231 2.94 20.81 8.25
CA LEU A 231 3.52 20.90 6.90
C LEU A 231 2.78 21.82 5.91
N ASN A 232 1.59 22.29 6.27
CA ASN A 232 0.83 23.29 5.54
C ASN A 232 0.40 24.38 6.53
N LYS A 233 0.14 25.59 6.02
CA LYS A 233 -0.40 26.69 6.83
C LYS A 233 -1.69 26.27 7.53
N ILE A 234 -1.69 26.26 8.86
CA ILE A 234 -2.89 26.12 9.67
C ILE A 234 -3.67 27.44 9.59
N ARG A 235 -4.92 27.38 9.12
CA ARG A 235 -5.84 28.51 9.21
C ARG A 235 -6.54 28.43 10.55
N THR A 236 -6.17 29.27 11.51
CA THR A 236 -6.99 29.50 12.71
C THR A 236 -7.71 30.84 12.57
N SER A 237 -8.94 30.93 13.09
CA SER A 237 -9.82 32.08 12.91
C SER A 237 -9.42 33.31 13.73
N HIS A 238 -8.54 33.17 14.72
CA HIS A 238 -8.28 34.21 15.72
C HIS A 238 -6.81 34.44 16.09
N TRP A 239 -5.89 33.58 15.62
CA TRP A 239 -4.48 33.60 16.02
C TRP A 239 -3.56 33.20 14.85
N GLU A 240 -2.34 33.71 14.81
CA GLU A 240 -1.35 33.39 13.76
C GLU A 240 -0.83 31.95 13.87
N GLY A 241 -1.65 30.97 13.48
CA GLY A 241 -1.24 29.57 13.39
C GLY A 241 -0.72 28.96 14.70
N GLY A 242 -1.05 29.54 15.86
CA GLY A 242 -0.61 29.07 17.17
C GLY A 242 0.51 29.88 17.83
N GLU A 243 1.09 30.90 17.18
CA GLU A 243 2.19 31.72 17.73
C GLU A 243 1.74 32.90 18.62
N GLY A 244 0.46 32.94 19.04
CA GLY A 244 -0.02 33.87 20.08
C GLY A 244 -0.15 35.35 19.69
N CYS A 245 0.20 35.76 18.46
CA CYS A 245 -0.08 37.10 17.95
C CYS A 245 -1.39 37.11 17.15
N ARG A 246 -2.24 38.13 17.39
CA ARG A 246 -3.50 38.33 16.64
C ARG A 246 -3.21 39.10 15.36
N ASN A 247 -3.53 38.52 14.21
CA ASN A 247 -3.36 39.21 12.94
C ASN A 247 -4.60 40.03 12.57
N THR A 248 -4.49 41.36 12.65
CA THR A 248 -5.62 42.27 12.35
C THR A 248 -6.10 42.20 10.90
N SER A 249 -5.27 41.76 9.95
CA SER A 249 -5.67 41.66 8.54
C SER A 249 -6.55 40.43 8.27
N SER A 250 -6.41 39.35 9.06
CA SER A 250 -7.24 38.15 8.95
C SER A 250 -8.49 38.18 9.83
N MET A 251 -8.58 39.10 10.79
CA MET A 251 -9.77 39.26 11.64
C MET A 251 -10.95 39.82 10.83
N SER A 252 -12.16 39.36 11.14
CA SER A 252 -13.38 39.89 10.53
C SER A 252 -13.54 41.38 10.86
N LYS A 253 -14.13 42.17 9.95
CA LYS A 253 -14.36 43.60 10.20
C LYS A 253 -15.27 43.85 11.42
N ASN A 254 -16.15 42.90 11.71
CA ASN A 254 -17.13 42.97 12.81
C ASN A 254 -16.58 42.45 14.14
N ASP A 255 -15.32 42.01 14.18
CA ASP A 255 -14.70 41.50 15.40
C ASP A 255 -14.41 42.64 16.38
N LYS A 256 -15.04 42.60 17.56
CA LYS A 256 -14.90 43.59 18.64
C LYS A 256 -13.44 43.84 19.04
N LYS A 257 -12.55 42.85 18.89
CA LYS A 257 -11.14 42.94 19.28
C LYS A 257 -10.23 43.47 18.17
N LYS A 258 -10.68 43.56 16.90
CA LYS A 258 -9.85 43.97 15.76
C LYS A 258 -9.33 45.41 15.85
N TYR A 259 -10.17 46.31 16.37
CA TYR A 259 -9.85 47.73 16.53
C TYR A 259 -9.66 48.13 18.00
N ALA A 260 -9.81 47.20 18.93
CA ALA A 260 -9.66 47.44 20.35
C ALA A 260 -8.22 47.87 20.67
N GLY A 261 -8.06 49.02 21.32
CA GLY A 261 -6.76 49.53 21.77
C GLY A 261 -5.99 50.38 20.75
N LYS A 262 -6.50 50.59 19.52
CA LYS A 262 -5.86 51.49 18.53
C LYS A 262 -5.78 52.95 18.98
N ASN A 263 -6.71 53.38 19.84
CA ASN A 263 -6.77 54.75 20.36
C ASN A 263 -6.07 54.90 21.72
N LYS A 264 -5.29 53.90 22.17
CA LYS A 264 -4.51 54.05 23.39
C LYS A 264 -3.30 54.93 23.10
N THR A 265 -3.19 56.03 23.83
CA THR A 265 -2.03 56.92 23.77
C THR A 265 -0.79 56.12 24.20
N VAL A 266 0.16 55.93 23.29
CA VAL A 266 1.45 55.31 23.61
C VAL A 266 2.32 56.39 24.25
N SER A 267 2.95 56.10 25.39
CA SER A 267 3.86 57.07 26.01
C SER A 267 5.03 57.38 25.07
N ARG A 268 5.54 58.62 25.09
CA ARG A 268 6.66 59.03 24.22
C ARG A 268 7.89 58.12 24.37
N LYS A 269 8.12 57.59 25.58
CA LYS A 269 9.21 56.65 25.88
C LYS A 269 9.05 55.30 25.15
N ALA A 270 7.84 54.76 25.10
CA ALA A 270 7.55 53.52 24.38
C ALA A 270 7.58 53.71 22.85
N ALA A 271 7.13 54.86 22.35
CA ALA A 271 7.22 55.21 20.93
C ALA A 271 8.68 55.31 20.46
N ALA A 272 9.56 55.92 21.25
CA ALA A 272 10.99 56.02 20.96
C ALA A 272 11.68 54.64 20.89
N ALA A 273 11.31 53.70 21.76
CA ALA A 273 11.86 52.34 21.76
C ALA A 273 11.49 51.55 20.49
N ILE A 274 10.26 51.71 19.99
CA ILE A 274 9.79 51.05 18.76
C ILE A 274 10.55 51.59 17.53
N MET A 275 10.79 52.91 17.47
CA MET A 275 11.56 53.52 16.37
C MET A 275 13.05 53.14 16.38
N ALA A 276 13.63 52.93 17.56
CA ALA A 276 15.04 52.53 17.70
C ALA A 276 15.31 51.08 17.24
N GLY A 277 14.32 50.18 17.30
CA GLY A 277 14.45 48.78 16.86
C GLY A 277 14.39 48.55 15.34
N GLY A 278 14.21 49.61 14.55
CA GLY A 278 13.97 49.55 13.09
C GLY A 278 15.21 49.53 12.19
N LYS A 279 16.44 49.40 12.71
CA LYS A 279 17.63 49.18 11.87
C LYS A 279 17.81 47.70 11.57
N LYS A 280 17.14 47.22 10.51
CA LYS A 280 17.57 45.99 9.81
C LYS A 280 19.00 46.20 9.31
N LYS A 281 19.95 45.43 9.86
CA LYS A 281 21.25 45.22 9.22
C LYS A 281 21.01 44.67 7.81
N LYS A 282 21.62 45.31 6.82
CA LYS A 282 21.79 44.84 5.45
C LYS A 282 22.44 43.46 5.43
#